data_AF-A0A4R4Y1Y9-F1
#
_entry.id   AF-A0A4R4Y1Y9-F1
#
_cell.length_a   1.000
_cell.length_b   1.000
_cell.length_c   1.000
_cell.angle_alpha   90.00
_cell.angle_beta   90.00
_cell.angle_gamma   90.00
#
_symmetry.space_group_name_H-M   'P 1'
#
loop_
_entity.id
_entity.type
_entity.pdbx_description
1 polymer ?
#
loop_
_entity_poly.entity_id
_entity_poly.type
_entity_poly.pdbx_seq_one_letter_code
_entity_poly.pdbx_strand_id
1 'polypeptide(L)'
;MSRRYDCSDPMERTRGIAEAVSAVRRGELIVLPTDTVYGVGADAFLADAVRKLLDAKGRGREMPPPVLVGSVRAATALVENLGTYGQDLVDEFWPGALTLVCRANPNLMWDLGETKGTVALRMPMHELAVELLKETGPMAVSSANLSGRPAARDIEEAEKMLGDAVSVYLDGGVSGHADPSTIVDLTGSVPRLLRAGAIPEDKIRSVVGVLLTEEDEADEPYESAESDGPADAASGPEIGKPSLTKGDGAHTRDASAEPSSEAAEPAEAAAKPSLTKDDEK
;
A
#
# COMPACT_ATOMS: atom_id res chain seq x y z
N MET A 1 3.06 -22.35 13.78
CA MET A 1 4.43 -22.26 14.32
C MET A 1 5.25 -21.51 13.32
N SER A 2 5.79 -20.37 13.73
CA SER A 2 6.73 -19.58 12.96
C SER A 2 7.99 -20.38 12.63
N ARG A 3 8.58 -20.13 11.47
CA ARG A 3 9.85 -20.74 11.06
C ARG A 3 10.85 -19.68 10.64
N ARG A 4 12.08 -19.83 11.09
CA ARG A 4 13.24 -19.02 10.69
C ARG A 4 14.09 -19.78 9.68
N TYR A 5 14.67 -19.05 8.74
CA TYR A 5 15.61 -19.56 7.73
C TYR A 5 16.84 -18.65 7.69
N ASP A 6 18.04 -19.21 7.89
CA ASP A 6 19.31 -18.50 7.76
C ASP A 6 19.64 -18.31 6.27
N CYS A 7 19.42 -17.11 5.77
CA CYS A 7 19.60 -16.82 4.35
C CYS A 7 21.06 -16.52 3.98
N SER A 8 22.00 -16.62 4.92
CA SER A 8 23.44 -16.67 4.63
C SER A 8 23.87 -18.02 4.06
N ASP A 9 23.14 -19.11 4.38
CA ASP A 9 23.28 -20.41 3.75
C ASP A 9 22.45 -20.48 2.44
N PRO A 10 23.06 -20.82 1.29
CA PRO A 10 22.34 -20.85 0.01
C PRO A 10 21.16 -21.83 -0.06
N MET A 11 21.25 -22.98 0.64
CA MET A 11 20.18 -23.98 0.63
C MET A 11 19.02 -23.53 1.51
N GLU A 12 19.30 -22.98 2.70
CA GLU A 12 18.30 -22.39 3.58
C GLU A 12 17.66 -21.15 2.96
N ARG A 13 18.41 -20.27 2.29
CA ARG A 13 17.87 -19.13 1.53
C ARG A 13 16.83 -19.59 0.49
N THR A 14 17.20 -20.57 -0.34
CA THR A 14 16.31 -21.09 -1.38
C THR A 14 15.01 -21.64 -0.78
N ARG A 15 15.14 -22.41 0.32
CA ARG A 15 13.99 -22.98 1.03
C ARG A 15 13.14 -21.89 1.70
N GLY A 16 13.79 -20.93 2.35
CA GLY A 16 13.15 -19.81 3.04
C GLY A 16 12.32 -18.96 2.08
N ILE A 17 12.86 -18.63 0.91
CA ILE A 17 12.13 -17.91 -0.15
C ILE A 17 10.90 -18.72 -0.60
N ALA A 18 11.06 -20.01 -0.90
CA ALA A 18 9.93 -20.84 -1.33
C ALA A 18 8.81 -20.90 -0.27
N GLU A 19 9.17 -21.01 1.00
CA GLU A 19 8.23 -21.04 2.13
C GLU A 19 7.59 -19.66 2.37
N ALA A 20 8.36 -18.58 2.24
CA ALA A 20 7.85 -17.21 2.33
C ALA A 20 6.85 -16.91 1.20
N VAL A 21 7.16 -17.28 -0.05
CA VAL A 21 6.25 -17.14 -1.19
C VAL A 21 4.95 -17.91 -0.94
N SER A 22 5.06 -19.13 -0.44
CA SER A 22 3.91 -19.96 -0.09
C SER A 22 3.06 -19.33 1.02
N ALA A 23 3.69 -18.77 2.06
CA ALA A 23 3.02 -18.07 3.15
C ALA A 23 2.30 -16.80 2.68
N VAL A 24 2.96 -15.95 1.90
CA VAL A 24 2.38 -14.72 1.33
C VAL A 24 1.15 -15.05 0.49
N ARG A 25 1.21 -16.08 -0.36
CA ARG A 25 0.06 -16.55 -1.17
C ARG A 25 -1.12 -17.07 -0.33
N ARG A 26 -0.88 -17.51 0.91
CA ARG A 26 -1.94 -17.88 1.87
C ARG A 26 -2.46 -16.69 2.69
N GLY A 27 -1.99 -15.47 2.41
CA GLY A 27 -2.31 -14.28 3.18
C GLY A 27 -1.75 -14.32 4.60
N GLU A 28 -0.59 -14.96 4.78
CA GLU A 28 0.16 -14.98 6.04
C GLU A 28 1.25 -13.91 6.04
N LEU A 29 1.70 -13.51 7.23
CA LEU A 29 2.75 -12.51 7.38
C LEU A 29 4.12 -13.16 7.32
N ILE A 30 5.08 -12.44 6.73
CA ILE A 30 6.48 -12.81 6.71
C ILE A 30 7.34 -11.66 7.23
N VAL A 31 8.54 -11.96 7.70
CA VAL A 31 9.58 -10.97 8.02
C VAL A 31 10.73 -11.12 7.05
N LEU A 32 11.20 -9.98 6.53
CA LEU A 32 12.28 -9.89 5.54
C LEU A 32 13.25 -8.75 5.90
N PRO A 33 14.56 -8.89 5.62
CA PRO A 33 15.52 -7.80 5.77
C PRO A 33 15.37 -6.78 4.64
N THR A 34 15.79 -5.54 4.89
CA THR A 34 15.96 -4.51 3.85
C THR A 34 17.29 -3.78 4.02
N ASP A 35 17.64 -2.87 3.10
CA ASP A 35 18.79 -1.97 3.22
C ASP A 35 18.65 -0.94 4.36
N THR A 36 17.44 -0.81 4.92
CA THR A 36 17.15 0.05 6.07
C THR A 36 16.96 -0.80 7.32
N VAL A 37 15.72 -1.14 7.65
CA VAL A 37 15.35 -1.95 8.81
C VAL A 37 14.63 -3.22 8.36
N TYR A 38 14.46 -4.21 9.24
CA TYR A 38 13.62 -5.35 8.92
C TYR A 38 12.17 -4.91 8.67
N GLY A 39 11.51 -5.59 7.76
CA GLY A 39 10.10 -5.40 7.44
C GLY A 39 9.26 -6.60 7.86
N VAL A 40 8.00 -6.35 8.22
CA VAL A 40 6.94 -7.36 8.24
C VAL A 40 6.05 -7.09 7.03
N GLY A 41 5.87 -8.11 6.21
CA GLY A 41 5.25 -8.03 4.89
C GLY A 41 4.03 -8.93 4.75
N ALA A 42 3.09 -8.47 3.91
CA ALA A 42 1.92 -9.21 3.46
C ALA A 42 1.71 -8.96 1.96
N ASP A 43 0.94 -9.82 1.29
CA ASP A 43 0.49 -9.57 -0.07
C ASP A 43 -0.31 -8.25 -0.14
N ALA A 44 0.10 -7.32 -1.01
CA ALA A 44 -0.54 -6.01 -1.15
C ALA A 44 -1.96 -6.09 -1.74
N PHE A 45 -2.30 -7.17 -2.44
CA PHE A 45 -3.59 -7.35 -3.11
C PHE A 45 -4.59 -8.18 -2.29
N LEU A 46 -4.16 -8.74 -1.15
CA LEU A 46 -5.04 -9.47 -0.23
C LEU A 46 -5.42 -8.59 0.95
N ALA A 47 -6.61 -7.98 0.90
CA ALA A 47 -7.14 -7.10 1.96
C ALA A 47 -7.06 -7.72 3.37
N ASP A 48 -7.35 -9.02 3.48
CA ASP A 48 -7.26 -9.75 4.76
C ASP A 48 -5.83 -9.86 5.27
N ALA A 49 -4.84 -10.01 4.37
CA ALA A 49 -3.43 -10.08 4.74
C ALA A 49 -2.91 -8.69 5.18
N VAL A 50 -3.32 -7.63 4.49
CA VAL A 50 -3.00 -6.25 4.89
C VAL A 50 -3.64 -5.90 6.24
N ARG A 51 -4.87 -6.35 6.50
CA ARG A 51 -5.50 -6.19 7.82
C ARG A 51 -4.70 -6.88 8.91
N LYS A 52 -4.28 -8.14 8.70
CA LYS A 52 -3.40 -8.86 9.66
C LYS A 52 -2.10 -8.12 9.93
N LEU A 53 -1.50 -7.52 8.88
CA LEU A 53 -0.29 -6.71 9.01
C LEU A 53 -0.53 -5.50 9.91
N LEU A 54 -1.61 -4.75 9.69
CA LEU A 54 -1.98 -3.60 10.52
C LEU A 54 -2.28 -4.01 11.97
N ASP A 55 -3.02 -5.10 12.17
CA ASP A 55 -3.36 -5.66 13.48
C ASP A 55 -2.10 -6.07 14.26
N ALA A 56 -1.18 -6.81 13.62
CA ALA A 56 0.09 -7.21 14.22
C ALA A 56 0.96 -6.01 14.62
N LYS A 57 0.79 -4.88 13.92
CA LYS A 57 1.49 -3.62 14.19
C LYS A 57 0.78 -2.75 15.22
N GLY A 58 -0.46 -3.07 15.62
CA GLY A 58 -1.30 -2.22 16.44
C GLY A 58 -1.62 -0.88 15.76
N ARG A 59 -1.80 -0.88 14.43
CA ARG A 59 -2.12 0.30 13.63
C ARG A 59 -3.54 0.20 13.12
N GLY A 60 -4.24 1.33 13.04
CA GLY A 60 -5.50 1.42 12.32
C GLY A 60 -5.30 1.62 10.82
N ARG A 61 -6.42 1.74 10.10
CA ARG A 61 -6.44 1.87 8.64
C ARG A 61 -5.93 3.23 8.16
N GLU A 62 -5.90 4.23 9.02
CA GLU A 62 -5.39 5.58 8.79
C GLU A 62 -3.86 5.64 8.59
N MET A 63 -3.15 4.54 8.90
CA MET A 63 -1.70 4.41 8.69
C MET A 63 -1.38 3.32 7.65
N PRO A 64 -1.74 3.52 6.37
CA PRO A 64 -1.52 2.52 5.33
C PRO A 64 -0.01 2.21 5.18
N PRO A 65 0.37 0.93 5.01
CA PRO A 65 1.77 0.55 4.83
C PRO A 65 2.26 0.93 3.42
N PRO A 66 3.55 1.24 3.24
CA PRO A 66 4.14 1.31 1.91
C PRO A 66 4.14 -0.08 1.25
N VAL A 67 4.18 -0.08 -0.08
CA VAL A 67 4.31 -1.28 -0.90
C VAL A 67 5.73 -1.37 -1.43
N LEU A 68 6.40 -2.48 -1.14
CA LEU A 68 7.70 -2.80 -1.71
C LEU A 68 7.53 -3.54 -3.03
N VAL A 69 8.42 -3.27 -3.99
CA VAL A 69 8.44 -3.89 -5.32
C VAL A 69 9.82 -4.45 -5.67
N GLY A 70 9.86 -5.51 -6.48
CA GLY A 70 11.10 -6.12 -6.96
C GLY A 70 11.67 -5.50 -8.24
N SER A 71 10.96 -4.54 -8.85
CA SER A 71 11.42 -3.83 -10.05
C SER A 71 10.70 -2.49 -10.23
N VAL A 72 11.37 -1.55 -10.92
CA VAL A 72 10.78 -0.27 -11.34
C VAL A 72 9.54 -0.49 -12.22
N ARG A 73 9.57 -1.48 -13.11
CA ARG A 73 8.42 -1.84 -13.96
C ARG A 73 7.19 -2.25 -13.14
N ALA A 74 7.38 -2.97 -12.04
CA ALA A 74 6.28 -3.32 -11.16
C ALA A 74 5.73 -2.08 -10.46
N ALA A 75 6.59 -1.17 -9.96
CA ALA A 75 6.14 0.10 -9.38
C ALA A 75 5.33 0.96 -10.35
N THR A 76 5.80 1.13 -11.59
CA THR A 76 5.10 1.96 -12.58
C THR A 76 3.74 1.40 -12.98
N ALA A 77 3.53 0.08 -12.88
CA ALA A 77 2.21 -0.52 -13.08
C ALA A 77 1.23 -0.22 -11.94
N LEU A 78 1.73 0.15 -10.75
CA LEU A 78 0.91 0.40 -9.55
C LEU A 78 0.38 1.84 -9.44
N VAL A 79 0.91 2.77 -10.24
CA VAL A 79 0.62 4.20 -10.14
C VAL A 79 0.08 4.74 -11.46
N GLU A 80 -0.65 5.85 -11.41
CA GLU A 80 -1.11 6.53 -12.62
C GLU A 80 0.06 7.10 -13.43
N ASN A 81 1.00 7.76 -12.74
CA ASN A 81 2.24 8.30 -13.29
C ASN A 81 3.21 8.64 -12.13
N LEU A 82 4.46 8.96 -12.48
CA LEU A 82 5.52 9.39 -11.54
C LEU A 82 5.67 10.91 -11.43
N GLY A 83 4.75 11.68 -12.04
CA GLY A 83 4.86 13.14 -12.13
C GLY A 83 6.08 13.61 -12.91
N THR A 84 6.44 14.89 -12.71
CA THR A 84 7.58 15.53 -13.40
C THR A 84 8.94 15.00 -12.91
N TYR A 85 9.04 14.70 -11.60
CA TYR A 85 10.33 14.43 -10.95
C TYR A 85 10.57 12.96 -10.62
N GLY A 86 9.54 12.11 -10.68
CA GLY A 86 9.64 10.77 -10.11
C GLY A 86 10.58 9.85 -10.89
N GLN A 87 10.77 10.04 -12.20
CA GLN A 87 11.76 9.25 -12.94
C GLN A 87 13.19 9.58 -12.50
N ASP A 88 13.54 10.86 -12.37
CA ASP A 88 14.87 11.29 -11.92
C ASP A 88 15.17 10.80 -10.50
N LEU A 89 14.16 10.86 -9.61
CA LEU A 89 14.28 10.32 -8.24
C LEU A 89 14.44 8.80 -8.22
N VAL A 90 13.76 8.07 -9.10
CA VAL A 90 13.92 6.61 -9.25
C VAL A 90 15.31 6.29 -9.77
N ASP A 91 15.79 6.98 -10.81
CA ASP A 91 17.08 6.69 -11.44
C ASP A 91 18.26 6.97 -10.49
N GLU A 92 18.15 7.99 -9.62
CA GLU A 92 19.19 8.33 -8.66
C GLU A 92 19.15 7.45 -7.40
N PHE A 93 17.97 7.17 -6.86
CA PHE A 93 17.85 6.60 -5.51
C PHE A 93 17.26 5.18 -5.45
N TRP A 94 16.80 4.60 -6.57
CA TRP A 94 16.29 3.23 -6.61
C TRP A 94 17.19 2.29 -7.39
N PRO A 95 17.37 1.03 -6.92
CA PRO A 95 16.94 0.52 -5.61
C PRO A 95 17.61 1.25 -4.43
N GLY A 96 16.90 1.43 -3.31
CA GLY A 96 17.45 2.15 -2.16
C GLY A 96 16.43 2.64 -1.14
N ALA A 97 16.87 3.58 -0.31
CA ALA A 97 16.16 4.06 0.88
C ALA A 97 15.22 5.24 0.61
N LEU A 98 14.69 5.37 -0.61
CA LEU A 98 13.66 6.35 -0.98
C LEU A 98 12.30 5.68 -1.09
N THR A 99 11.27 6.30 -0.50
CA THR A 99 9.86 5.93 -0.68
C THR A 99 9.13 7.08 -1.36
N LEU A 100 8.40 6.79 -2.42
CA LEU A 100 7.68 7.78 -3.21
C LEU A 100 6.17 7.59 -3.01
N VAL A 101 5.47 8.64 -2.59
CA VAL A 101 4.01 8.66 -2.55
C VAL A 101 3.49 9.19 -3.88
N CYS A 102 2.70 8.38 -4.57
CA CYS A 102 2.15 8.68 -5.89
C CYS A 102 0.64 8.44 -5.90
N ARG A 103 -0.05 8.96 -6.93
CA ARG A 103 -1.44 8.57 -7.21
C ARG A 103 -1.49 7.11 -7.63
N ALA A 104 -2.25 6.31 -6.89
CA ALA A 104 -2.44 4.90 -7.20
C ALA A 104 -3.22 4.73 -8.49
N ASN A 105 -2.88 3.72 -9.31
CA ASN A 105 -3.66 3.41 -10.50
C ASN A 105 -5.10 3.02 -10.07
N PRO A 106 -6.15 3.75 -10.51
CA PRO A 106 -7.51 3.58 -10.02
C PRO A 106 -8.17 2.27 -10.47
N ASN A 107 -7.55 1.55 -11.41
CA ASN A 107 -8.03 0.24 -11.86
C ASN A 107 -7.54 -0.92 -10.97
N LEU A 108 -6.67 -0.65 -10.00
CA LEU A 108 -6.20 -1.69 -9.07
C LEU A 108 -7.26 -1.98 -8.02
N MET A 109 -7.55 -3.26 -7.85
CA MET A 109 -8.35 -3.73 -6.72
C MET A 109 -7.41 -4.17 -5.60
N TRP A 110 -7.25 -3.31 -4.62
CA TRP A 110 -6.52 -3.58 -3.38
C TRP A 110 -7.15 -2.82 -2.22
N ASP A 111 -6.84 -3.23 -0.99
CA ASP A 111 -7.20 -2.49 0.21
C ASP A 111 -5.98 -2.37 1.11
N LEU A 112 -5.30 -1.23 1.00
CA LEU A 112 -4.13 -0.90 1.81
C LEU A 112 -4.49 -0.13 3.09
N GLY A 113 -5.78 0.14 3.34
CA GLY A 113 -6.25 1.10 4.34
C GLY A 113 -6.75 2.40 3.73
N GLU A 114 -6.79 3.46 4.52
CA GLU A 114 -7.29 4.79 4.12
C GLU A 114 -6.20 5.59 3.38
N THR A 115 -5.97 5.23 2.11
CA THR A 115 -4.88 5.84 1.32
C THR A 115 -5.25 7.15 0.62
N LYS A 116 -6.53 7.53 0.60
CA LYS A 116 -7.04 8.71 -0.14
C LYS A 116 -6.61 8.70 -1.64
N GLY A 117 -6.54 7.51 -2.24
CA GLY A 117 -6.18 7.32 -3.65
C GLY A 117 -4.69 7.41 -3.95
N THR A 118 -3.83 7.38 -2.93
CA THR A 118 -2.37 7.36 -3.10
C THR A 118 -1.79 6.00 -2.73
N VAL A 119 -0.51 5.79 -3.04
CA VAL A 119 0.27 4.66 -2.56
C VAL A 119 1.72 5.10 -2.36
N ALA A 120 2.33 4.66 -1.26
CA ALA A 120 3.74 4.82 -1.00
C ALA A 120 4.50 3.60 -1.57
N LEU A 121 5.42 3.81 -2.51
CA LEU A 121 6.19 2.75 -3.17
C LEU A 121 7.67 2.84 -2.82
N ARG A 122 8.34 1.68 -2.76
CA ARG A 122 9.80 1.60 -2.65
C ARG A 122 10.35 0.33 -3.30
N MET A 123 11.50 0.45 -3.98
CA MET A 123 12.32 -0.69 -4.37
C MET A 123 13.53 -0.79 -3.43
N PRO A 124 13.60 -1.78 -2.51
CA PRO A 124 14.69 -1.87 -1.54
C PRO A 124 16.02 -2.29 -2.19
N MET A 125 17.15 -1.84 -1.65
CA MET A 125 18.51 -2.24 -2.05
C MET A 125 18.99 -3.45 -1.21
N HIS A 126 18.22 -4.53 -1.22
CA HIS A 126 18.60 -5.76 -0.51
C HIS A 126 18.35 -6.97 -1.39
N GLU A 127 19.39 -7.75 -1.67
CA GLU A 127 19.33 -8.86 -2.63
C GLU A 127 18.22 -9.86 -2.30
N LEU A 128 18.14 -10.30 -1.04
CA LEU A 128 17.09 -11.22 -0.58
C LEU A 128 15.67 -10.62 -0.74
N ALA A 129 15.49 -9.34 -0.42
CA ALA A 129 14.18 -8.70 -0.55
C ALA A 129 13.76 -8.59 -2.02
N VAL A 130 14.67 -8.17 -2.90
CA VAL A 130 14.40 -8.05 -4.33
C VAL A 130 14.13 -9.42 -4.97
N GLU A 131 14.88 -10.45 -4.60
CA GLU A 131 14.65 -11.82 -5.06
C GLU A 131 13.26 -12.30 -4.64
N LEU A 132 12.91 -12.15 -3.37
CA LEU A 132 11.59 -12.52 -2.86
C LEU A 132 10.46 -11.74 -3.57
N LEU A 133 10.60 -10.42 -3.72
CA LEU A 133 9.61 -9.55 -4.35
C LEU A 133 9.40 -9.84 -5.85
N LYS A 134 10.39 -10.44 -6.53
CA LYS A 134 10.22 -10.94 -7.90
C LYS A 134 9.33 -12.18 -7.96
N GLU A 135 9.33 -13.00 -6.91
CA GLU A 135 8.54 -14.24 -6.83
C GLU A 135 7.14 -14.02 -6.22
N THR A 136 7.03 -13.14 -5.21
CA THR A 136 5.75 -12.80 -4.58
C THR A 136 4.94 -11.79 -5.37
N GLY A 137 5.63 -10.86 -6.04
CA GLY A 137 5.02 -9.61 -6.49
C GLY A 137 5.01 -8.55 -5.38
N PRO A 138 4.29 -7.43 -5.60
CA PRO A 138 4.24 -6.31 -4.65
C PRO A 138 3.73 -6.73 -3.27
N MET A 139 4.42 -6.29 -2.22
CA MET A 139 4.04 -6.58 -0.84
C MET A 139 3.81 -5.30 -0.05
N ALA A 140 2.73 -5.25 0.71
CA ALA A 140 2.54 -4.26 1.76
C ALA A 140 3.51 -4.56 2.89
N VAL A 141 4.39 -3.62 3.24
CA VAL A 141 5.44 -3.84 4.24
C VAL A 141 5.48 -2.69 5.23
N SER A 142 5.48 -3.01 6.52
CA SER A 142 5.79 -2.06 7.59
C SER A 142 7.11 -2.46 8.25
N SER A 143 7.77 -1.56 8.98
CA SER A 143 8.95 -1.93 9.76
C SER A 143 8.60 -3.04 10.76
N ALA A 144 9.51 -3.96 11.04
CA ALA A 144 9.28 -5.08 11.96
C ALA A 144 9.43 -4.61 13.41
N ASN A 145 8.34 -4.08 13.98
CA ASN A 145 8.28 -3.67 15.39
C ASN A 145 6.84 -3.57 15.89
N LEU A 146 6.66 -3.53 17.21
CA LEU A 146 5.39 -3.06 17.76
C LEU A 146 5.32 -1.53 17.67
N SER A 147 4.11 -0.96 17.55
CA SER A 147 3.92 0.49 17.51
C SER A 147 4.62 1.17 18.70
N GLY A 148 5.30 2.29 18.43
CA GLY A 148 6.07 3.05 19.43
C GLY A 148 7.43 2.46 19.82
N ARG A 149 7.82 1.28 19.34
CA ARG A 149 9.18 0.73 19.53
C ARG A 149 10.10 1.00 18.34
N PRO A 150 11.43 1.02 18.53
CA PRO A 150 12.39 1.04 17.43
C PRO A 150 12.16 -0.15 16.48
N ALA A 151 12.44 0.05 15.19
CA ALA A 151 12.39 -1.01 14.20
C ALA A 151 13.50 -2.04 14.43
N ALA A 152 13.19 -3.33 14.22
CA ALA A 152 14.18 -4.39 14.33
C ALA A 152 15.30 -4.23 13.28
N ARG A 153 16.54 -4.44 13.72
CA ARG A 153 17.75 -4.40 12.88
C ARG A 153 18.30 -5.77 12.56
N ASP A 154 17.95 -6.76 13.35
CA ASP A 154 18.23 -8.17 13.13
C ASP A 154 16.94 -9.01 13.29
N ILE A 155 17.06 -10.29 12.99
CA ILE A 155 15.92 -11.20 13.02
C ILE A 155 15.50 -11.53 14.45
N GLU A 156 16.44 -11.57 15.41
CA GLU A 156 16.17 -11.83 16.83
C GLU A 156 15.24 -10.75 17.42
N GLU A 157 15.50 -9.48 17.12
CA GLU A 157 14.64 -8.36 17.50
C GLU A 157 13.25 -8.48 16.88
N ALA A 158 13.17 -8.87 15.60
CA ALA A 158 11.90 -9.03 14.91
C ALA A 158 11.07 -10.20 15.48
N GLU A 159 11.70 -11.34 15.76
CA GLU A 159 11.06 -12.50 16.41
C GLU A 159 10.53 -12.14 17.80
N LYS A 160 11.34 -11.44 18.60
CA LYS A 160 10.93 -11.00 19.95
C LYS A 160 9.72 -10.06 19.93
N MET A 161 9.55 -9.26 18.87
CA MET A 161 8.45 -8.31 18.76
C MET A 161 7.19 -8.92 18.14
N LEU A 162 7.32 -9.81 17.16
CA LEU A 162 6.19 -10.28 16.35
C LEU A 162 5.80 -11.74 16.61
N GLY A 163 6.71 -12.57 17.12
CA GLY A 163 6.48 -13.98 17.48
C GLY A 163 5.57 -14.76 16.54
N ASP A 164 4.55 -15.40 17.11
CA ASP A 164 3.62 -16.27 16.37
C ASP A 164 2.67 -15.52 15.40
N ALA A 165 2.69 -14.19 15.36
CA ALA A 165 1.91 -13.43 14.37
C ALA A 165 2.47 -13.57 12.94
N VAL A 166 3.74 -13.99 12.81
CA VAL A 166 4.46 -14.13 11.54
C VAL A 166 4.75 -15.59 11.26
N SER A 167 4.47 -16.07 10.05
CA SER A 167 4.68 -17.46 9.66
C SER A 167 6.14 -17.77 9.31
N VAL A 168 6.82 -16.83 8.64
CA VAL A 168 8.18 -17.04 8.12
C VAL A 168 9.06 -15.85 8.45
N TYR A 169 10.25 -16.15 8.99
CA TYR A 169 11.30 -15.21 9.33
C TYR A 169 12.51 -15.50 8.43
N LEU A 170 12.85 -14.55 7.55
CA LEU A 170 14.04 -14.65 6.70
C LEU A 170 15.18 -13.88 7.37
N ASP A 171 16.19 -14.60 7.85
CA ASP A 171 17.36 -14.01 8.47
C ASP A 171 18.39 -13.64 7.41
N GLY A 172 18.55 -12.35 7.14
CA GLY A 172 19.60 -11.81 6.25
C GLY A 172 20.75 -11.13 6.98
N GLY A 173 20.92 -11.38 8.29
CA GLY A 173 21.88 -10.68 9.12
C GLY A 173 21.43 -9.27 9.50
N VAL A 174 22.37 -8.39 9.85
CA VAL A 174 22.06 -7.04 10.32
C VAL A 174 21.72 -6.12 9.15
N SER A 175 20.60 -5.39 9.25
CA SER A 175 20.18 -4.45 8.21
C SER A 175 21.10 -3.21 8.14
N GLY A 176 21.24 -2.67 6.93
CA GLY A 176 22.24 -1.66 6.58
C GLY A 176 22.13 -0.34 7.35
N HIS A 177 21.08 0.44 7.11
CA HIS A 177 20.88 1.73 7.76
C HIS A 177 20.16 1.61 9.10
N ALA A 178 20.55 2.39 10.10
CA ALA A 178 19.76 2.50 11.34
C ALA A 178 18.44 3.23 11.10
N ASP A 179 18.44 4.15 10.13
CA ASP A 179 17.32 5.04 9.84
C ASP A 179 16.36 4.43 8.81
N PRO A 180 15.04 4.72 8.93
CA PRO A 180 14.07 4.30 7.93
C PRO A 180 14.21 5.10 6.63
N SER A 181 13.49 4.69 5.58
CA SER A 181 13.53 5.39 4.28
C SER A 181 13.07 6.84 4.36
N THR A 182 13.64 7.69 3.52
CA THR A 182 13.11 9.04 3.27
C THR A 182 11.79 8.93 2.48
N ILE A 183 10.77 9.70 2.82
CA ILE A 183 9.46 9.67 2.15
C ILE A 183 9.21 11.01 1.45
N VAL A 184 8.98 10.96 0.14
CA VAL A 184 8.67 12.13 -0.69
C VAL A 184 7.31 11.93 -1.36
N ASP A 185 6.45 12.93 -1.27
CA ASP A 185 5.17 13.00 -1.95
C ASP A 185 5.31 13.66 -3.32
N LEU A 186 4.84 12.98 -4.35
CA LEU A 186 4.85 13.40 -5.75
C LEU A 186 3.43 13.61 -6.29
N THR A 187 2.41 13.67 -5.43
CA THR A 187 1.01 13.86 -5.84
C THR A 187 0.67 15.30 -6.23
N GLY A 188 1.52 16.26 -5.87
CA GLY A 188 1.44 17.67 -6.26
C GLY A 188 2.41 18.04 -7.39
N SER A 189 2.36 19.30 -7.84
CA SER A 189 3.29 19.83 -8.85
C SER A 189 4.72 20.03 -8.34
N VAL A 190 4.87 20.26 -7.04
CA VAL A 190 6.16 20.38 -6.35
C VAL A 190 6.29 19.21 -5.37
N PRO A 191 7.39 18.46 -5.39
CA PRO A 191 7.63 17.39 -4.42
C PRO A 191 7.61 17.89 -2.99
N ARG A 192 7.07 17.10 -2.07
CA ARG A 192 7.06 17.41 -0.63
C ARG A 192 7.76 16.32 0.17
N LEU A 193 8.69 16.69 1.05
CA LEU A 193 9.27 15.80 2.01
C LEU A 193 8.27 15.52 3.14
N LEU A 194 7.78 14.29 3.23
CA LEU A 194 6.87 13.86 4.30
C LEU A 194 7.61 13.30 5.51
N ARG A 195 8.81 12.76 5.29
CA ARG A 195 9.64 12.20 6.36
C ARG A 195 11.11 12.20 5.96
N ALA A 196 11.95 12.86 6.76
CA ALA A 196 13.39 12.69 6.69
C ALA A 196 13.81 11.27 7.13
N GLY A 197 14.77 10.68 6.43
CA GLY A 197 15.25 9.32 6.68
C GLY A 197 16.69 9.13 6.22
N ALA A 198 17.03 7.91 5.80
CA ALA A 198 18.39 7.54 5.40
C ALA A 198 18.96 8.35 4.22
N ILE A 199 18.11 8.98 3.38
CA ILE A 199 18.56 9.91 2.33
C ILE A 199 18.38 11.34 2.85
N PRO A 200 19.47 12.10 3.01
CA PRO A 200 19.43 13.50 3.44
C PRO A 200 18.60 14.38 2.51
N GLU A 201 17.95 15.40 3.07
CA GLU A 201 17.10 16.32 2.31
C GLU A 201 17.85 17.06 1.19
N ASP A 202 19.09 17.49 1.44
CA ASP A 202 19.91 18.20 0.46
C ASP A 202 20.18 17.35 -0.78
N LYS A 203 20.26 16.02 -0.63
CA LYS A 203 20.37 15.07 -1.75
C LYS A 203 19.10 15.03 -2.56
N ILE A 204 17.93 14.95 -1.92
CA ILE A 204 16.65 15.02 -2.63
C ILE A 204 16.52 16.34 -3.40
N ARG A 205 16.83 17.47 -2.72
CA ARG A 205 16.77 18.81 -3.31
C ARG A 205 17.72 18.98 -4.50
N SER A 206 18.88 18.30 -4.50
CA SER A 206 19.81 18.33 -5.62
C SER A 206 19.25 17.72 -6.91
N VAL A 207 18.25 16.84 -6.82
CA VAL A 207 17.57 16.23 -7.97
C VAL A 207 16.36 17.07 -8.41
N VAL A 208 15.52 17.50 -7.47
CA VAL A 208 14.22 18.14 -7.80
C VAL A 208 14.28 19.67 -7.88
N GLY A 209 15.36 20.28 -7.40
CA GLY A 209 15.55 21.73 -7.33
C GLY A 209 14.75 22.39 -6.20
N VAL A 210 13.42 22.25 -6.22
CA VAL A 210 12.50 22.77 -5.19
C VAL A 210 11.81 21.60 -4.49
N LEU A 211 11.87 21.60 -3.15
CA LEU A 211 11.30 20.57 -2.30
C LEU A 211 10.58 21.25 -1.13
N LEU A 212 9.28 21.01 -1.00
CA LEU A 212 8.49 21.50 0.12
C LEU A 212 8.76 20.66 1.38
N THR A 213 8.75 21.31 2.53
CA THR A 213 8.93 20.72 3.86
C THR A 213 7.75 21.11 4.76
N GLU A 214 7.72 20.61 5.99
CA GLU A 214 6.69 21.02 6.98
C GLU A 214 6.78 22.51 7.32
N GLU A 215 7.96 23.12 7.23
CA GLU A 215 8.16 24.54 7.53
C GLU A 215 7.49 25.45 6.49
N ASP A 216 7.33 24.98 5.25
CA ASP A 216 6.71 25.74 4.16
C ASP A 216 5.17 25.83 4.29
N GLU A 217 4.53 25.10 5.21
CA GLU A 217 3.09 25.24 5.49
C GLU A 217 2.79 26.38 6.48
N ALA A 218 3.79 26.89 7.22
CA ALA A 218 3.58 27.87 8.28
C ALA A 218 3.39 29.32 7.79
N ASP A 219 3.63 29.60 6.50
CA ASP A 219 3.74 30.97 5.95
C ASP A 219 2.54 31.46 5.12
N GLU A 220 1.39 30.78 5.13
CA GLU A 220 0.19 31.25 4.42
C GLU A 220 -0.98 31.63 5.35
N PRO A 221 -1.13 32.93 5.66
CA PRO A 221 -2.42 33.57 5.51
C PRO A 221 -2.37 34.52 4.32
N TYR A 222 -2.85 34.03 3.18
CA TYR A 222 -3.29 34.89 2.08
C TYR A 222 -4.51 35.70 2.56
N GLU A 223 -4.28 36.87 3.15
CA GLU A 223 -5.31 37.90 3.25
C GLU A 223 -5.58 38.40 1.83
N SER A 224 -6.73 38.01 1.30
CA SER A 224 -7.28 38.52 0.05
C SER A 224 -7.32 40.05 0.09
N ALA A 225 -6.56 40.68 -0.80
CA ALA A 225 -6.74 42.07 -1.14
C ALA A 225 -8.10 42.25 -1.83
N GLU A 226 -9.13 42.59 -1.06
CA GLU A 226 -10.32 43.25 -1.61
C GLU A 226 -10.22 44.75 -1.31
N SER A 227 -9.78 45.46 -2.34
CA SER A 227 -10.10 46.86 -2.52
C SER A 227 -11.57 46.96 -2.97
N ASP A 228 -12.42 47.57 -2.16
CA ASP A 228 -13.57 48.29 -2.69
C ASP A 228 -13.87 49.54 -1.85
N GLY A 229 -14.11 50.63 -2.59
CA GLY A 229 -14.33 51.98 -2.08
C GLY A 229 -15.74 52.22 -1.51
N PRO A 230 -16.12 53.48 -1.29
CA PRO A 230 -16.66 53.93 0.00
C PRO A 230 -18.17 53.81 0.17
N ALA A 231 -18.56 53.92 1.44
CA ALA A 231 -19.90 53.97 2.00
C ALA A 231 -20.90 54.87 1.26
N ASP A 232 -22.14 54.37 1.14
CA ASP A 232 -23.31 55.23 1.34
C ASP A 232 -24.51 54.43 1.88
N ALA A 233 -25.25 55.06 2.78
CA ALA A 233 -26.36 54.51 3.55
C ALA A 233 -27.71 54.92 2.94
N ALA A 234 -28.75 54.06 3.02
CA ALA A 234 -30.16 54.45 3.26
C ALA A 234 -31.17 53.29 3.14
N SER A 235 -31.88 53.02 4.25
CA SER A 235 -33.33 52.76 4.45
C SER A 235 -34.20 51.91 3.47
N GLY A 236 -35.02 51.00 4.04
CA GLY A 236 -36.11 50.22 3.38
C GLY A 236 -37.33 51.04 2.88
N PRO A 237 -38.52 50.46 2.55
CA PRO A 237 -39.23 49.35 3.22
C PRO A 237 -40.00 48.33 2.31
N GLU A 238 -40.74 47.42 2.95
CA GLU A 238 -41.62 46.33 2.44
C GLU A 238 -42.76 46.75 1.47
N ILE A 239 -43.31 45.78 0.70
CA ILE A 239 -44.75 45.39 0.60
C ILE A 239 -45.00 44.42 -0.59
N GLY A 240 -45.76 43.32 -0.35
CA GLY A 240 -46.84 42.87 -1.27
C GLY A 240 -46.72 41.52 -2.01
N LYS A 241 -47.51 40.52 -1.59
CA LYS A 241 -47.99 39.38 -2.43
C LYS A 241 -49.22 39.81 -3.26
N PRO A 242 -49.55 39.18 -4.41
CA PRO A 242 -50.43 37.98 -4.45
C PRO A 242 -50.08 36.96 -5.57
N SER A 243 -50.11 35.63 -5.34
CA SER A 243 -51.21 34.65 -5.58
C SER A 243 -51.82 34.59 -6.99
N LEU A 244 -51.83 33.41 -7.62
CA LEU A 244 -53.04 32.68 -8.11
C LEU A 244 -52.69 31.41 -8.93
N THR A 245 -53.07 30.23 -8.39
CA THR A 245 -53.84 29.10 -9.00
C THR A 245 -53.35 28.42 -10.30
N LYS A 246 -53.58 27.13 -10.62
CA LYS A 246 -54.45 26.06 -10.12
C LYS A 246 -54.02 24.72 -10.74
N GLY A 247 -54.21 23.64 -9.98
CA GLY A 247 -54.79 22.38 -10.44
C GLY A 247 -53.83 21.32 -10.98
N ASP A 248 -54.11 20.03 -10.88
CA ASP A 248 -54.94 19.19 -10.00
C ASP A 248 -54.75 17.77 -10.55
N GLY A 249 -54.86 16.75 -9.70
CA GLY A 249 -54.92 15.32 -10.08
C GLY A 249 -53.58 14.59 -9.92
N ALA A 250 -53.31 13.78 -8.88
CA ALA A 250 -54.05 12.59 -8.42
C ALA A 250 -54.40 11.68 -9.62
N HIS A 251 -54.05 10.39 -9.67
CA HIS A 251 -54.23 9.41 -8.61
C HIS A 251 -53.60 8.05 -9.03
N THR A 252 -52.93 7.40 -8.07
CA THR A 252 -53.11 5.99 -7.64
C THR A 252 -52.75 4.78 -8.52
N ARG A 253 -52.03 3.86 -7.83
CA ARG A 253 -52.28 2.40 -7.70
C ARG A 253 -51.89 1.53 -8.91
N ASP A 254 -51.41 0.30 -8.79
CA ASP A 254 -51.03 -0.62 -7.69
C ASP A 254 -50.44 -1.88 -8.39
N ALA A 255 -49.76 -2.72 -7.62
CA ALA A 255 -49.64 -4.17 -7.76
C ALA A 255 -48.92 -4.83 -8.97
N SER A 256 -47.81 -5.49 -8.61
CA SER A 256 -47.56 -6.94 -8.73
C SER A 256 -47.61 -7.65 -10.08
N ALA A 257 -46.52 -8.37 -10.42
CA ALA A 257 -46.55 -9.79 -10.81
C ALA A 257 -45.13 -10.35 -11.06
N GLU A 258 -44.79 -11.44 -10.36
CA GLU A 258 -43.81 -12.44 -10.81
C GLU A 258 -44.33 -13.17 -12.07
N PRO A 259 -43.48 -13.96 -12.75
CA PRO A 259 -43.68 -15.40 -12.61
C PRO A 259 -42.40 -16.23 -12.45
N SER A 260 -42.60 -17.40 -11.83
CA SER A 260 -41.71 -18.53 -11.60
C SER A 260 -41.76 -19.61 -12.70
N SER A 261 -40.90 -20.64 -12.53
CA SER A 261 -40.84 -21.99 -13.17
C SER A 261 -39.95 -22.10 -14.42
N GLU A 262 -39.16 -23.16 -14.67
CA GLU A 262 -39.05 -24.55 -14.16
C GLU A 262 -37.69 -25.12 -14.65
N ALA A 263 -36.84 -25.70 -13.79
CA ALA A 263 -36.55 -27.14 -13.62
C ALA A 263 -35.84 -27.89 -14.80
N ALA A 264 -34.65 -28.47 -14.53
CA ALA A 264 -34.35 -29.92 -14.65
C ALA A 264 -32.84 -30.24 -14.61
N GLU A 265 -32.39 -30.90 -13.53
CA GLU A 265 -31.31 -31.91 -13.54
C GLU A 265 -31.93 -33.30 -13.79
N PRO A 266 -31.16 -34.33 -14.24
CA PRO A 266 -30.52 -35.25 -13.29
C PRO A 266 -29.14 -35.83 -13.68
N ALA A 267 -28.31 -36.10 -12.65
CA ALA A 267 -27.60 -37.35 -12.25
C ALA A 267 -27.28 -38.45 -13.30
N GLU A 268 -26.30 -39.36 -13.20
CA GLU A 268 -25.13 -39.70 -12.37
C GLU A 268 -24.64 -41.09 -12.94
N ALA A 269 -23.43 -41.53 -12.55
CA ALA A 269 -23.00 -42.95 -12.38
C ALA A 269 -21.96 -43.59 -13.34
N ALA A 270 -20.71 -43.59 -12.86
CA ALA A 270 -19.86 -44.75 -12.52
C ALA A 270 -19.68 -45.96 -13.48
N ALA A 271 -18.42 -46.29 -13.81
CA ALA A 271 -17.66 -47.43 -13.23
C ALA A 271 -16.49 -47.96 -14.13
N LYS A 272 -15.34 -48.23 -13.49
CA LYS A 272 -14.14 -49.01 -13.93
C LYS A 272 -14.49 -50.51 -14.18
N PRO A 273 -13.64 -51.44 -14.72
CA PRO A 273 -12.16 -51.64 -14.58
C PRO A 273 -11.44 -52.11 -15.90
N SER A 274 -10.14 -52.40 -16.04
CA SER A 274 -9.30 -53.49 -15.49
C SER A 274 -7.97 -53.64 -16.28
N LEU A 275 -6.83 -53.84 -15.57
CA LEU A 275 -5.63 -54.72 -15.76
C LEU A 275 -5.13 -55.09 -17.19
N THR A 276 -3.83 -55.09 -17.54
CA THR A 276 -2.68 -55.97 -17.11
C THR A 276 -1.33 -55.37 -17.59
N LYS A 277 -0.27 -55.26 -16.77
CA LYS A 277 0.93 -56.15 -16.57
C LYS A 277 1.75 -56.57 -17.81
N ASP A 278 3.05 -56.26 -17.79
CA ASP A 278 4.26 -57.12 -18.01
C ASP A 278 5.50 -56.19 -17.97
N ASP A 279 6.41 -56.24 -16.98
CA ASP A 279 7.55 -57.14 -16.72
C ASP A 279 8.74 -57.08 -17.71
N GLU A 280 9.94 -57.07 -17.10
CA GLU A 280 11.30 -57.37 -17.57
C GLU A 280 12.22 -56.34 -18.29
N LYS A 281 13.39 -56.19 -17.64
CA LYS A 281 14.76 -55.81 -18.05
C LYS A 281 15.21 -54.35 -18.03
#